data_AF-A0A366X3V3-F1
#
_entry.id   AF-A0A366X3V3-F1
#
_cell.length_a   1.000
_cell.length_b   1.000
_cell.length_c   1.000
_cell.angle_alpha   90.00
_cell.angle_beta   90.00
_cell.angle_gamma   90.00
#
_symmetry.space_group_name_H-M   'P 1'
#
loop_
_entity.id
_entity.type
_entity.pdbx_description
1 polymer ?
#
loop_
_entity_poly.entity_id
_entity_poly.type
_entity_poly.pdbx_seq_one_letter_code
_entity_poly.pdbx_strand_id
1 'polypeptide(L)'
;MALSLIAAAASPLLAWREPVYIAAGFAGVVSMCLLLMQPLLAGRLLPGLAPVTSRRWHRWCGLMLVAAILIHVGGLWITSPPDVFDALLFVSPTPFSAWGVIAMWAAFGAAFLGLFRKRLGLRFRVWRLAHASLAIITILGSIVHALLIEGTMEVMTKWALCGLVVLASVTTLAKVRIWDIRRPS
;
A
#
# COMPACT_ATOMS: atom_id res chain seq x y z
N MET A 1 13.14 2.74 4.31
CA MET A 1 12.83 1.81 3.20
C MET A 1 13.82 0.65 3.18
N ALA A 2 15.10 0.87 2.85
CA ALA A 2 16.10 -0.21 2.79
C ALA A 2 16.27 -0.97 4.13
N LEU A 3 16.23 -0.25 5.26
CA LEU A 3 16.40 -0.86 6.58
C LEU A 3 15.36 -1.95 6.88
N SER A 4 14.09 -1.75 6.50
CA SER A 4 13.02 -2.74 6.72
C SER A 4 13.23 -4.02 5.89
N LEU A 5 13.77 -3.90 4.67
CA LEU A 5 14.09 -5.05 3.82
C LEU A 5 15.31 -5.81 4.34
N ILE A 6 16.36 -5.09 4.76
CA ILE A 6 17.57 -5.69 5.32
C ILE A 6 17.24 -6.43 6.62
N ALA A 7 16.47 -5.80 7.52
CA ALA A 7 16.04 -6.43 8.77
C ALA A 7 15.18 -7.69 8.52
N ALA A 8 14.29 -7.64 7.53
CA ALA A 8 13.50 -8.81 7.14
C ALA A 8 14.38 -9.95 6.60
N ALA A 9 15.44 -9.64 5.84
CA ALA A 9 16.38 -10.63 5.30
C ALA A 9 17.25 -11.31 6.36
N ALA A 10 17.45 -10.67 7.51
CA ALA A 10 18.16 -11.26 8.64
C ALA A 10 17.23 -12.01 9.62
N SER A 11 15.93 -12.12 9.32
CA SER A 11 14.95 -12.67 10.26
C SER A 11 15.08 -14.19 10.42
N PRO A 12 15.13 -14.72 11.66
CA PRO A 12 15.14 -16.17 11.89
C PRO A 12 13.86 -16.86 11.41
N LEU A 13 12.75 -16.12 11.24
CA LEU A 13 11.49 -16.63 10.71
C LEU A 13 11.58 -17.08 9.24
N LEU A 14 12.67 -16.74 8.56
CA LEU A 14 12.98 -17.23 7.21
C LEU A 14 13.54 -18.66 7.20
N ALA A 15 14.10 -19.13 8.32
CA ALA A 15 14.74 -20.44 8.37
C ALA A 15 13.73 -21.54 7.98
N TRP A 16 14.15 -22.41 7.07
CA TRP A 16 13.37 -23.57 6.61
C TRP A 16 12.08 -23.23 5.83
N ARG A 17 11.90 -21.97 5.42
CA ARG A 17 10.76 -21.57 4.57
C ARG A 17 11.08 -21.80 3.10
N GLU A 18 10.05 -22.16 2.35
CA GLU A 18 10.14 -22.31 0.91
C GLU A 18 10.44 -20.95 0.23
N PRO A 19 11.20 -20.94 -0.88
CA PRO A 19 11.54 -19.70 -1.58
C PRO A 19 10.32 -18.87 -2.00
N VAL A 20 9.22 -19.53 -2.40
CA VAL A 20 7.97 -18.85 -2.81
C VAL A 20 7.33 -18.12 -1.62
N TYR A 21 7.31 -18.76 -0.45
CA TYR A 21 6.80 -18.15 0.78
C TYR A 21 7.63 -16.93 1.20
N ILE A 22 8.96 -17.05 1.11
CA ILE A 22 9.89 -15.95 1.39
C ILE A 22 9.62 -14.78 0.43
N ALA A 23 9.58 -15.05 -0.88
CA ALA A 23 9.31 -14.04 -1.89
C ALA A 23 7.95 -13.35 -1.68
N ALA A 24 6.91 -14.11 -1.31
CA ALA A 24 5.61 -13.57 -0.96
C ALA A 24 5.70 -12.61 0.24
N GLY A 25 6.38 -13.01 1.32
CA GLY A 25 6.61 -12.15 2.48
C GLY A 25 7.33 -10.85 2.13
N PHE A 26 8.42 -10.93 1.35
CA PHE A 26 9.15 -9.74 0.88
C PHE A 26 8.32 -8.84 -0.02
N ALA A 27 7.47 -9.40 -0.90
CA ALA A 27 6.55 -8.62 -1.72
C ALA A 27 5.59 -7.78 -0.84
N GLY A 28 5.18 -8.29 0.32
CA GLY A 28 4.44 -7.53 1.33
C GLY A 28 5.25 -6.34 1.90
N VAL A 29 6.51 -6.57 2.28
CA VAL A 29 7.41 -5.50 2.78
C VAL A 29 7.67 -4.43 1.72
N VAL A 30 7.91 -4.85 0.47
CA VAL A 30 8.09 -3.96 -0.68
C VAL A 30 6.82 -3.16 -0.93
N SER A 31 5.64 -3.78 -0.82
CA SER A 31 4.36 -3.09 -0.95
C SER A 31 4.22 -1.96 0.08
N MET A 32 4.58 -2.19 1.35
CA MET A 32 4.58 -1.13 2.37
C MET A 32 5.55 0.02 2.05
N CYS A 33 6.73 -0.30 1.51
CA CYS A 33 7.68 0.72 1.06
C CYS A 33 7.12 1.53 -0.12
N LEU A 34 6.50 0.88 -1.10
CA LEU A 34 5.88 1.56 -2.25
C LEU A 34 4.65 2.38 -1.81
N LEU A 35 3.90 1.90 -0.82
CA LEU A 35 2.79 2.62 -0.23
C LEU A 35 3.24 3.91 0.45
N LEU A 36 4.39 3.92 1.16
CA LEU A 36 5.00 5.15 1.69
C LEU A 36 5.33 6.16 0.58
N MET A 37 5.81 5.68 -0.57
CA MET A 37 6.16 6.56 -1.68
C MET A 37 4.95 7.23 -2.33
N GLN A 38 3.77 6.60 -2.28
CA GLN A 38 2.54 7.17 -2.86
C GLN A 38 2.21 8.58 -2.37
N PRO A 39 2.02 8.84 -1.06
CA PRO A 39 1.74 10.17 -0.55
C PRO A 39 2.91 11.13 -0.79
N LEU A 40 4.17 10.70 -0.61
CA LEU A 40 5.34 11.55 -0.86
C LEU A 40 5.35 12.11 -2.30
N LEU A 41 5.03 11.26 -3.29
CA LEU A 41 4.97 11.63 -4.71
C LEU A 41 3.70 12.42 -5.06
N ALA A 42 2.57 12.10 -4.43
CA ALA A 42 1.31 12.82 -4.64
C ALA A 42 1.37 14.25 -4.06
N GLY A 43 1.93 14.39 -2.85
CA GLY A 43 2.12 15.65 -2.13
C GLY A 43 3.34 16.47 -2.56
N ARG A 44 4.19 15.92 -3.45
CA ARG A 44 5.46 16.52 -3.89
C ARG A 44 6.31 16.91 -2.69
N LEU A 45 6.52 15.93 -1.81
CA LEU A 45 7.31 16.08 -0.59
C LEU A 45 8.79 15.71 -0.80
N LEU A 46 9.11 15.06 -1.93
CA LEU A 46 10.49 14.80 -2.33
C LEU A 46 11.10 16.07 -2.97
N PRO A 47 12.28 16.53 -2.49
CA PRO A 47 12.94 17.71 -3.02
C PRO A 47 13.39 17.49 -4.47
N GLY A 48 13.42 18.57 -5.27
CA GLY A 48 14.00 18.56 -6.62
C GLY A 48 13.15 17.92 -7.72
N LEU A 49 11.97 17.35 -7.42
CA LEU A 49 11.10 16.76 -8.45
C LEU A 49 10.14 17.78 -9.08
N ALA A 50 10.22 17.94 -10.40
CA ALA A 50 9.24 18.70 -11.16
C ALA A 50 7.81 18.11 -11.01
N PRO A 51 6.74 18.93 -11.04
CA PRO A 51 5.37 18.45 -10.84
C PRO A 51 4.91 17.36 -11.81
N VAL A 52 5.34 17.42 -13.06
CA VAL A 52 5.01 16.42 -14.09
C VAL A 52 5.69 15.10 -13.78
N THR A 53 6.98 15.15 -13.44
CA THR A 53 7.80 13.99 -13.07
C THR A 53 7.27 13.32 -11.81
N SER A 54 6.88 14.08 -10.78
CA SER A 54 6.26 13.54 -9.56
C SER A 54 4.99 12.74 -9.86
N ARG A 55 4.12 13.23 -10.75
CA ARG A 55 2.90 12.51 -11.16
C ARG A 55 3.22 11.24 -11.95
N ARG A 56 4.23 11.28 -12.82
CA ARG A 56 4.68 10.09 -13.57
C ARG A 56 5.18 9.02 -12.61
N TRP A 57 6.03 9.39 -11.65
CA TRP A 57 6.53 8.45 -10.64
C TRP A 57 5.45 7.96 -9.70
N HIS A 58 4.50 8.80 -9.29
CA HIS A 58 3.34 8.36 -8.50
C HIS A 58 2.59 7.24 -9.24
N ARG A 59 2.32 7.41 -10.54
CA ARG A 59 1.65 6.38 -11.37
C ARG A 59 2.48 5.10 -11.49
N TRP A 60 3.77 5.20 -11.80
CA TRP A 60 4.64 4.02 -11.91
C TRP A 60 4.77 3.28 -10.59
N CYS A 61 4.99 4.02 -9.50
CA CYS A 61 5.01 3.46 -8.15
C CYS A 61 3.68 2.79 -7.81
N GLY A 62 2.55 3.33 -8.27
CA GLY A 62 1.22 2.74 -8.06
C GLY A 62 1.04 1.42 -8.81
N LEU A 63 1.54 1.35 -10.05
CA LEU A 63 1.56 0.11 -10.82
C LEU A 63 2.46 -0.95 -10.17
N MET A 64 3.64 -0.55 -9.69
CA MET A 64 4.54 -1.46 -8.98
C MET A 64 3.94 -1.93 -7.66
N LEU A 65 3.20 -1.07 -6.94
CA LEU A 65 2.48 -1.45 -5.73
C LEU A 65 1.42 -2.52 -6.03
N VAL A 66 0.63 -2.34 -7.08
CA VAL A 66 -0.35 -3.35 -7.53
C VAL A 66 0.35 -4.67 -7.87
N ALA A 67 1.44 -4.62 -8.63
CA ALA A 67 2.21 -5.83 -8.97
C ALA A 67 2.76 -6.54 -7.71
N ALA A 68 3.29 -5.78 -6.75
CA ALA A 68 3.82 -6.34 -5.50
C ALA A 68 2.71 -6.98 -4.65
N ILE A 69 1.51 -6.39 -4.60
CA ILE A 69 0.34 -6.98 -3.94
C ILE A 69 -0.07 -8.30 -4.63
N LEU A 70 -0.10 -8.33 -5.96
CA LEU A 70 -0.42 -9.55 -6.71
C LEU A 70 0.61 -10.66 -6.48
N ILE A 71 1.90 -10.32 -6.42
CA ILE A 71 2.96 -11.28 -6.09
C ILE A 71 2.82 -11.79 -4.65
N HIS A 72 2.53 -10.89 -3.70
CA HIS A 72 2.30 -11.26 -2.30
C HIS A 72 1.14 -12.24 -2.15
N VAL A 73 -0.04 -11.89 -2.68
CA VAL A 73 -1.25 -12.71 -2.58
C VAL A 73 -1.13 -13.98 -3.42
N GLY A 74 -0.56 -13.90 -4.62
CA GLY A 74 -0.34 -15.07 -5.48
C GLY A 74 0.67 -16.06 -4.89
N GLY A 75 1.73 -15.57 -4.25
CA GLY A 75 2.67 -16.41 -3.51
C GLY A 75 1.99 -17.11 -2.32
N LEU A 76 1.19 -16.38 -1.55
CA LEU A 76 0.37 -16.97 -0.48
C LEU A 76 -0.64 -17.99 -1.02
N TRP A 77 -1.23 -17.73 -2.20
CA TRP A 77 -2.15 -18.67 -2.83
C TRP A 77 -1.48 -19.99 -3.18
N ILE A 78 -0.22 -19.95 -3.64
CA ILE A 78 0.55 -21.15 -3.96
C ILE A 78 0.91 -21.91 -2.69
N THR A 79 1.35 -21.21 -1.64
CA THR A 79 1.88 -21.85 -0.42
C THR A 79 0.80 -22.26 0.57
N SER A 80 -0.32 -21.56 0.59
CA SER A 80 -1.44 -21.78 1.52
C SER A 80 -2.79 -21.36 0.92
N PRO A 81 -3.27 -22.05 -0.15
CA PRO A 81 -4.53 -21.69 -0.81
C PRO A 81 -5.75 -21.59 0.12
N PRO A 82 -6.00 -22.53 1.06
CA PRO A 82 -7.15 -22.45 1.97
C PRO A 82 -7.19 -21.15 2.78
N ASP A 83 -6.05 -20.72 3.33
CA ASP A 83 -5.95 -19.48 4.12
C ASP A 83 -6.34 -18.25 3.29
N VAL A 84 -5.99 -18.24 2.00
CA VAL A 84 -6.35 -17.13 1.10
C VAL A 84 -7.83 -17.15 0.78
N PHE A 85 -8.44 -18.32 0.57
CA PHE A 85 -9.89 -18.43 0.43
C PHE A 85 -10.62 -17.93 1.67
N ASP A 86 -10.21 -18.37 2.85
CA ASP A 86 -10.81 -17.97 4.12
C ASP A 86 -10.67 -16.46 4.37
N ALA A 87 -9.52 -15.89 4.00
CA ALA A 87 -9.30 -14.44 4.05
C ALA A 87 -10.25 -13.68 3.12
N LEU A 88 -10.37 -14.11 1.85
CA LEU A 88 -11.24 -13.47 0.85
C LEU A 88 -12.72 -13.57 1.18
N LEU A 89 -13.12 -14.65 1.85
CA LEU A 89 -14.48 -14.87 2.33
C LEU A 89 -14.74 -14.23 3.71
N PHE A 90 -13.73 -13.59 4.31
CA PHE A 90 -13.81 -12.99 5.65
C PHE A 90 -14.20 -13.97 6.77
N VAL A 91 -13.84 -15.24 6.62
CA VAL A 91 -14.07 -16.30 7.63
C VAL A 91 -12.78 -16.75 8.32
N SER A 92 -11.62 -16.21 7.89
CA SER A 92 -10.33 -16.51 8.51
C SER A 92 -10.33 -16.19 10.01
N PRO A 93 -9.77 -17.08 10.86
CA PRO A 93 -9.59 -16.81 12.28
C PRO A 93 -8.57 -15.70 12.56
N THR A 94 -7.75 -15.32 11.57
CA THR A 94 -6.74 -14.28 11.72
C THR A 94 -7.30 -12.88 11.40
N PRO A 95 -7.42 -11.97 12.39
CA PRO A 95 -8.05 -10.67 12.19
C PRO A 95 -7.26 -9.78 11.21
N PHE A 96 -5.94 -9.98 11.10
CA PHE A 96 -5.11 -9.23 10.16
C PHE A 96 -5.51 -9.48 8.70
N SER A 97 -5.97 -10.68 8.35
CA SER A 97 -6.28 -11.04 6.96
C SER A 97 -7.43 -10.20 6.39
N ALA A 98 -8.47 -9.92 7.19
CA ALA A 98 -9.58 -9.07 6.77
C ALA A 98 -9.11 -7.67 6.37
N TRP A 99 -8.22 -7.05 7.18
CA TRP A 99 -7.63 -5.75 6.88
C TRP A 99 -6.77 -5.76 5.61
N GLY A 100 -6.04 -6.85 5.38
CA GLY A 100 -5.24 -7.05 4.16
C GLY A 100 -6.12 -7.10 2.91
N VAL A 101 -7.22 -7.84 2.96
CA VAL A 101 -8.17 -7.96 1.84
C VAL A 101 -8.87 -6.63 1.55
N ILE A 102 -9.33 -5.92 2.59
CA ILE A 102 -9.94 -4.58 2.46
C ILE A 102 -8.93 -3.62 1.81
N ALA A 103 -7.69 -3.60 2.29
CA ALA A 103 -6.64 -2.74 1.76
C ALA A 103 -6.30 -3.07 0.30
N MET A 104 -6.21 -4.36 -0.05
CA MET A 104 -5.96 -4.82 -1.42
C MET A 104 -7.03 -4.31 -2.39
N TRP A 105 -8.31 -4.55 -2.08
CA TRP A 105 -9.40 -4.12 -2.95
C TRP A 105 -9.49 -2.61 -3.06
N ALA A 106 -9.25 -1.88 -1.96
CA ALA A 106 -9.16 -0.42 -1.99
C ALA A 106 -8.00 0.07 -2.86
N ALA A 107 -6.83 -0.59 -2.81
CA ALA A 107 -5.67 -0.26 -3.62
C ALA A 107 -5.96 -0.46 -5.11
N PHE A 108 -6.60 -1.58 -5.48
CA PHE A 108 -7.00 -1.87 -6.85
C PHE A 108 -8.02 -0.86 -7.36
N GLY A 109 -9.00 -0.49 -6.53
CA GLY A 109 -9.96 0.57 -6.85
C GLY A 109 -9.27 1.93 -7.06
N ALA A 110 -8.34 2.29 -6.18
CA ALA A 110 -7.58 3.53 -6.29
C ALA A 110 -6.74 3.55 -7.58
N ALA A 111 -6.03 2.46 -7.89
CA ALA A 111 -5.25 2.31 -9.10
C ALA A 111 -6.12 2.36 -10.36
N PHE A 112 -7.28 1.70 -10.35
CA PHE A 112 -8.27 1.75 -11.42
C PHE A 112 -8.73 3.19 -11.68
N LEU A 113 -9.15 3.93 -10.65
CA LEU A 113 -9.50 5.34 -10.79
C LEU A 113 -8.34 6.17 -11.33
N GLY A 114 -7.11 5.90 -10.89
CA GLY A 114 -5.89 6.60 -11.35
C GLY A 114 -5.61 6.37 -12.84
N LEU A 115 -5.71 5.12 -13.30
CA LEU A 115 -5.42 4.72 -14.68
C LEU A 115 -6.53 5.17 -15.65
N PHE A 116 -7.79 5.01 -15.25
CA PHE A 116 -8.94 5.25 -16.11
C PHE A 116 -9.58 6.63 -15.92
N ARG A 117 -8.93 7.54 -15.18
CA ARG A 117 -9.43 8.91 -14.90
C ARG A 117 -10.02 9.62 -16.12
N LYS A 118 -9.33 9.58 -17.26
CA LYS A 118 -9.78 10.26 -18.49
C LYS A 118 -10.94 9.55 -19.19
N ARG A 119 -11.08 8.22 -19.01
CA ARG A 119 -12.13 7.41 -19.66
C ARG A 119 -13.43 7.39 -18.87
N LEU A 120 -13.37 7.53 -17.54
CA LEU A 120 -14.55 7.45 -16.67
C LEU A 120 -15.46 8.71 -16.73
N GLY A 121 -15.00 9.80 -17.35
CA GLY A 121 -15.79 11.04 -17.46
C GLY A 121 -16.16 11.71 -16.12
N LEU A 122 -15.59 11.25 -15.01
CA LEU A 122 -15.92 11.75 -13.68
C LEU A 122 -15.50 13.22 -13.53
N ARG A 123 -16.36 14.02 -12.90
CA ARG A 123 -15.98 15.36 -12.43
C ARG A 123 -14.72 15.25 -11.59
N PHE A 124 -13.75 16.14 -11.81
CA PHE A 124 -12.45 16.11 -11.14
C PHE A 124 -12.58 16.00 -9.60
N ARG A 125 -13.58 16.68 -9.02
CA ARG A 125 -13.89 16.62 -7.58
C ARG A 125 -14.26 15.22 -7.12
N VAL A 126 -15.19 14.56 -7.82
CA VAL A 126 -15.66 13.21 -7.50
C VAL A 126 -14.51 12.22 -7.63
N TRP A 127 -13.75 12.30 -8.73
CA TRP A 127 -12.56 11.47 -8.91
C TRP A 127 -11.55 11.65 -7.79
N ARG A 128 -11.24 12.90 -7.41
CA ARG A 128 -10.27 13.22 -6.38
C ARG A 128 -10.70 12.71 -5.00
N LEU A 129 -11.96 12.90 -4.64
CA LEU A 129 -12.50 12.40 -3.36
C LEU A 129 -12.52 10.88 -3.34
N ALA A 130 -13.05 10.22 -4.37
CA ALA A 130 -13.09 8.77 -4.44
C ALA A 130 -11.68 8.15 -4.38
N HIS A 131 -10.72 8.67 -5.16
CA HIS A 131 -9.35 8.19 -5.14
C HIS A 131 -8.68 8.43 -3.78
N ALA A 132 -8.87 9.60 -3.16
CA ALA A 132 -8.32 9.89 -1.84
C ALA A 132 -8.92 8.99 -0.75
N SER A 133 -10.24 8.76 -0.77
CA SER A 133 -10.91 7.85 0.17
C SER A 133 -10.38 6.42 0.05
N LEU A 134 -10.28 5.89 -1.18
CA LEU A 134 -9.72 4.55 -1.40
C LEU A 134 -8.24 4.47 -0.99
N ALA A 135 -7.46 5.51 -1.24
CA ALA A 135 -6.07 5.58 -0.77
C ALA A 135 -5.99 5.57 0.77
N ILE A 136 -6.86 6.30 1.47
CA ILE A 136 -6.91 6.30 2.94
C ILE A 136 -7.27 4.91 3.47
N ILE A 137 -8.28 4.25 2.90
CA ILE A 137 -8.67 2.88 3.28
C ILE A 137 -7.51 1.91 3.05
N THR A 138 -6.83 2.03 1.90
CA THR A 138 -5.63 1.24 1.58
C THR A 138 -4.56 1.42 2.66
N ILE A 139 -4.27 2.66 3.04
CA ILE A 139 -3.22 3.00 3.99
C ILE A 139 -3.54 2.47 5.39
N LEU A 140 -4.74 2.77 5.90
CA LEU A 140 -5.15 2.34 7.23
C LEU A 140 -5.23 0.81 7.31
N GLY A 141 -5.87 0.17 6.31
CA GLY A 141 -5.96 -1.28 6.26
C GLY A 141 -4.59 -1.96 6.17
N SER A 142 -3.66 -1.42 5.36
CA SER A 142 -2.30 -1.97 5.26
C SER A 142 -1.50 -1.82 6.56
N ILE A 143 -1.64 -0.70 7.27
CA ILE A 143 -0.99 -0.49 8.56
C ILE A 143 -1.53 -1.47 9.60
N VAL A 144 -2.86 -1.57 9.74
CA VAL A 144 -3.46 -2.49 10.72
C VAL A 144 -3.11 -3.94 10.39
N HIS A 145 -3.19 -4.33 9.11
CA HIS A 145 -2.76 -5.63 8.62
C HIS A 145 -1.30 -5.93 9.01
N ALA A 146 -0.37 -5.01 8.70
CA ALA A 146 1.05 -5.21 8.98
C ALA A 146 1.36 -5.25 10.48
N LEU A 147 0.76 -4.36 11.28
CA LEU A 147 1.03 -4.28 12.72
C LEU A 147 0.52 -5.51 13.48
N LEU A 148 -0.59 -6.10 13.04
CA LEU A 148 -1.14 -7.33 13.62
C LEU A 148 -0.39 -8.60 13.21
N ILE A 149 0.48 -8.53 12.20
CA ILE A 149 1.30 -9.67 11.77
C ILE A 149 2.55 -9.76 12.64
N GLU A 150 2.74 -10.92 13.27
CA GLU A 150 4.06 -11.39 13.70
C GLU A 150 4.75 -12.07 12.52
N GLY A 151 5.80 -11.45 12.00
CA GLY A 151 6.41 -11.86 10.73
C GLY A 151 7.85 -11.39 10.60
N THR A 152 8.41 -11.56 9.40
CA THR A 152 9.84 -11.37 9.14
C THR A 152 10.33 -9.94 9.39
N MET A 153 9.47 -8.93 9.23
CA MET A 153 9.81 -7.55 9.59
C MET A 153 10.01 -7.41 11.10
N GLU A 154 11.23 -7.01 11.47
CA GLU A 154 11.59 -6.64 12.83
C GLU A 154 10.68 -5.53 13.38
N VAL A 155 10.38 -5.58 14.68
CA VAL A 155 9.30 -4.80 15.30
C VAL A 155 9.55 -3.29 15.15
N MET A 156 10.75 -2.80 15.45
CA MET A 156 11.05 -1.37 15.38
C MET A 156 10.96 -0.85 13.94
N THR A 157 11.55 -1.57 12.99
CA THR A 157 11.51 -1.18 11.57
C THR A 157 10.10 -1.21 10.98
N LYS A 158 9.23 -2.11 11.46
CA LYS A 158 7.82 -2.17 11.11
C LYS A 158 7.04 -0.96 11.64
N TRP A 159 7.19 -0.64 12.93
CA TRP A 159 6.57 0.55 13.53
C TRP A 159 7.06 1.84 12.89
N ALA A 160 8.37 1.96 12.64
CA ALA A 160 8.96 3.11 11.97
C ALA A 160 8.40 3.29 10.55
N LEU A 161 8.29 2.21 9.77
CA LEU A 161 7.72 2.28 8.42
C LEU A 161 6.25 2.70 8.45
N CYS A 162 5.45 2.14 9.35
CA CYS A 162 4.04 2.53 9.52
C CYS A 162 3.91 4.00 9.94
N GLY A 163 4.72 4.46 10.90
CA GLY A 163 4.74 5.85 11.34
C GLY A 163 5.10 6.83 10.22
N LEU A 164 6.09 6.48 9.38
CA LEU A 164 6.44 7.27 8.19
C LEU A 164 5.30 7.31 7.17
N VAL A 165 4.59 6.20 6.94
CA VAL A 165 3.43 6.14 6.05
C VAL A 165 2.33 7.09 6.56
N VAL A 166 2.02 7.05 7.85
CA VAL A 166 1.04 7.96 8.47
C VAL A 166 1.48 9.40 8.31
N LEU A 167 2.71 9.73 8.68
CA LEU A 167 3.24 11.09 8.62
C LEU A 167 3.17 11.64 7.19
N ALA A 168 3.72 10.92 6.21
CA ALA A 168 3.70 11.34 4.81
C ALA A 168 2.27 11.53 4.28
N SER A 169 1.35 10.65 4.68
CA SER A 169 -0.07 10.72 4.29
C SER A 169 -0.74 11.95 4.87
N VAL A 170 -0.65 12.16 6.18
CA VAL A 170 -1.22 13.33 6.86
C VAL A 170 -0.67 14.63 6.28
N THR A 171 0.66 14.74 6.11
CA THR A 171 1.29 15.91 5.50
C THR A 171 0.77 16.15 4.07
N THR A 172 0.60 15.10 3.29
CA THR A 172 0.07 15.20 1.92
C THR A 172 -1.38 15.65 1.90
N LEU A 173 -2.23 15.03 2.72
CA LEU A 173 -3.66 15.37 2.80
C LEU A 173 -3.86 16.83 3.25
N ALA A 174 -3.07 17.29 4.22
CA ALA A 174 -3.08 18.67 4.71
C ALA A 174 -2.59 19.66 3.64
N LYS A 175 -1.48 19.37 2.96
CA LYS A 175 -0.90 20.24 1.92
C LYS A 175 -1.79 20.35 0.68
N VAL A 176 -2.35 19.24 0.23
CA VAL A 176 -3.21 19.20 -0.96
C VAL A 176 -4.62 19.74 -0.62
N ARG A 177 -4.97 19.83 0.66
CA ARG A 177 -6.28 20.25 1.17
C ARG A 177 -7.41 19.54 0.43
N ILE A 178 -7.53 18.20 0.52
CA ILE A 178 -8.54 17.53 -0.31
C ILE A 178 -10.00 17.91 -0.04
N TRP A 179 -10.24 18.57 1.09
CA TRP A 179 -11.53 19.02 1.59
C TRP A 179 -11.78 20.51 1.38
N ASP A 180 -10.83 21.26 0.81
CA ASP A 180 -11.05 22.68 0.49
C ASP A 180 -11.93 22.78 -0.77
N ILE A 181 -13.25 22.86 -0.54
CA ILE A 181 -14.32 22.88 -1.55
C ILE A 181 -14.42 24.27 -2.22
N ARG A 182 -13.70 25.28 -1.71
CA ARG A 182 -13.74 26.67 -2.18
C ARG A 182 -12.57 26.99 -3.11
N ARG A 183 -12.70 26.66 -4.40
CA ARG A 183 -12.26 27.47 -5.56
C ARG A 183 -12.29 26.65 -6.85
N PRO A 184 -13.16 26.99 -7.81
CA PRO A 184 -12.86 26.83 -9.22
C PRO A 184 -11.93 27.98 -9.65
N SER A 185 -10.76 27.64 -10.19
CA SER A 185 -10.04 28.47 -11.17
C SER A 185 -9.36 27.51 -12.13
#